data_AF-A0A1I5ZQR0-F1
#
_entry.id   AF-A0A1I5ZQR0-F1
#
_cell.length_a   1.000
_cell.length_b   1.000
_cell.length_c   1.000
_cell.angle_alpha   90.00
_cell.angle_beta   90.00
_cell.angle_gamma   90.00
#
_symmetry.space_group_name_H-M   'P 1'
#
loop_
_entity.id
_entity.type
_entity.pdbx_description
1 polymer ?
#
loop_
_entity_poly.entity_id
_entity_poly.type
_entity_poly.pdbx_seq_one_letter_code
_entity_poly.pdbx_strand_id
1 'polypeptide(L)'
;MDQVGDGASEFAVGDRVFGGALSRAVADYVVVDVAGTIAVGGEAHRTPDGVDDRTAAALAIAGCTAAAALAVVNPGPGDTVLIGGSGGGVGVFAVQLARLRASLSSDWAPRFRLVKHGFASTCRPARTSAPPQRAGGARQ
;
A
#
# COMPACT_ATOMS: atom_id res chain seq x y z
N MET A 1 11.81 -4.79 -21.14
CA MET A 1 13.25 -5.08 -21.17
C MET A 1 13.70 -5.24 -22.61
N ASP A 2 14.67 -4.46 -23.05
CA ASP A 2 15.30 -4.57 -24.37
C ASP A 2 16.62 -5.36 -24.31
N GLN A 3 17.33 -5.31 -23.19
CA GLN A 3 18.52 -6.09 -22.89
C GLN A 3 18.48 -6.67 -21.47
N VAL A 4 19.20 -7.78 -21.27
CA VAL A 4 19.35 -8.44 -19.97
C VAL A 4 20.83 -8.73 -19.77
N GLY A 5 21.38 -8.28 -18.64
CA GLY A 5 22.79 -8.48 -18.30
C GLY A 5 23.07 -9.86 -17.72
N ASP A 6 24.36 -10.23 -17.67
CA ASP A 6 24.80 -11.49 -17.06
C ASP A 6 24.37 -11.56 -15.58
N GLY A 7 23.75 -12.68 -15.20
CA GLY A 7 23.24 -12.89 -13.84
C GLY A 7 21.78 -12.47 -13.60
N ALA A 8 21.14 -11.80 -14.55
CA ALA A 8 19.73 -11.41 -14.47
C ALA A 8 18.76 -12.48 -15.05
N SER A 9 18.96 -13.74 -14.67
CA SER A 9 18.26 -14.89 -15.29
C SER A 9 16.75 -14.95 -15.02
N GLU A 10 16.24 -14.14 -14.10
CA GLU A 10 14.81 -14.01 -13.82
C GLU A 10 14.06 -13.10 -14.81
N PHE A 11 14.77 -12.39 -15.69
CA PHE A 11 14.16 -11.55 -16.72
C PHE A 11 14.53 -12.03 -18.12
N ALA A 12 13.63 -11.79 -19.07
CA ALA A 12 13.87 -12.02 -20.50
C ALA A 12 13.70 -10.72 -21.29
N VAL A 13 14.40 -10.63 -22.43
CA VAL A 13 14.13 -9.58 -23.42
C VAL A 13 12.67 -9.70 -23.87
N GLY A 14 11.97 -8.58 -23.89
CA GLY A 14 10.54 -8.50 -24.14
C GLY A 14 9.67 -8.44 -22.88
N ASP A 15 10.21 -8.76 -21.70
CA ASP A 15 9.42 -8.67 -20.46
C ASP A 15 8.93 -7.24 -20.21
N ARG A 16 7.65 -7.11 -19.87
CA ARG A 16 7.08 -5.88 -19.34
C ARG A 16 7.43 -5.77 -17.86
N VAL A 17 8.11 -4.69 -17.51
CA VAL A 17 8.59 -4.45 -16.15
C VAL A 17 8.25 -3.02 -15.73
N PHE A 18 8.14 -2.83 -14.43
CA PHE A 18 8.07 -1.52 -13.80
C PHE A 18 9.08 -1.46 -12.66
N GLY A 19 9.42 -0.26 -12.20
CA GLY A 19 10.41 -0.08 -11.15
C GLY A 19 10.85 1.37 -11.03
N GLY A 20 12.00 1.58 -10.40
CA GLY A 20 12.48 2.92 -10.13
C GLY A 20 14.00 2.98 -10.02
N ALA A 21 14.57 4.11 -10.43
CA ALA A 21 15.97 4.43 -10.25
C ALA A 21 16.07 5.90 -9.81
N LEU A 22 16.48 6.11 -8.55
CA LEU A 22 16.54 7.44 -7.95
C LEU A 22 17.40 8.37 -8.82
N SER A 23 16.82 9.52 -9.18
CA SER A 23 17.44 10.56 -10.01
C SER A 23 17.91 10.11 -11.41
N ARG A 24 17.48 8.94 -11.89
CA ARG A 24 17.89 8.35 -13.17
C ARG A 24 16.73 7.96 -14.09
N ALA A 25 15.51 7.85 -13.56
CA ALA A 25 14.36 7.28 -14.28
C ALA A 25 13.73 8.19 -15.36
N VAL A 26 14.13 9.46 -15.48
CA VAL A 26 13.68 10.36 -16.56
C VAL A 26 14.67 10.22 -17.73
N ALA A 27 14.54 9.12 -18.47
CA ALA A 27 15.39 8.77 -19.60
C ALA A 27 14.65 7.81 -20.54
N ASP A 28 15.10 7.71 -21.79
CA ASP A 28 14.57 6.72 -22.74
C ASP A 28 14.97 5.28 -22.35
N TYR A 29 16.14 5.14 -21.73
CA TYR A 29 16.68 3.87 -21.24
C TYR A 29 17.31 4.06 -19.87
N VAL A 30 17.18 3.04 -19.01
CA VAL A 30 17.82 3.01 -17.69
C VAL A 30 18.35 1.60 -17.43
N VAL A 31 19.58 1.52 -16.92
CA VAL A 31 20.18 0.26 -16.46
C VAL A 31 19.95 0.17 -14.95
N VAL A 32 19.39 -0.97 -14.52
CA VAL A 32 19.12 -1.26 -13.11
C VAL A 32 19.68 -2.63 -12.72
N ASP A 33 20.06 -2.75 -11.46
CA ASP A 33 20.51 -4.02 -10.89
C ASP A 33 19.32 -4.86 -10.43
N VAL A 34 19.35 -6.17 -10.68
CA VAL A 34 18.28 -7.10 -10.26
C VAL A 34 18.12 -7.17 -8.74
N ALA A 35 19.24 -7.08 -8.01
CA ALA A 35 19.27 -7.08 -6.54
C ALA A 35 19.35 -5.66 -5.94
N GLY A 36 19.11 -4.63 -6.75
CA GLY A 36 19.16 -3.25 -6.30
C GLY A 36 17.92 -2.80 -5.53
N THR A 37 17.95 -1.56 -5.09
CA THR A 37 16.82 -0.80 -4.53
C THR A 37 16.67 0.48 -5.35
N ILE A 38 15.53 1.18 -5.24
CA ILE A 38 15.35 2.50 -5.87
C ILE A 38 16.57 3.42 -5.67
N ALA A 39 17.14 3.44 -4.46
CA ALA A 39 18.25 4.31 -4.09
C ALA A 39 19.63 3.80 -4.57
N VAL A 40 19.83 2.48 -4.67
CA VAL A 40 21.12 1.86 -4.98
C VAL A 40 20.93 0.82 -6.07
N GLY A 41 21.53 1.02 -7.24
CA GLY A 41 21.40 0.11 -8.37
C GLY A 41 20.10 0.29 -9.16
N GLY A 42 19.00 0.68 -8.51
CA GLY A 42 17.66 0.72 -9.11
C GLY A 42 16.93 -0.59 -8.87
N GLU A 43 15.63 -0.64 -9.15
CA GLU A 43 14.83 -1.85 -8.99
C GLU A 43 13.95 -2.09 -10.22
N ALA A 44 13.63 -3.36 -10.47
CA ALA A 44 12.67 -3.79 -11.48
C ALA A 44 11.82 -4.95 -10.97
N HIS A 45 10.55 -4.92 -11.33
CA HIS A 45 9.55 -5.94 -11.03
C HIS A 45 8.75 -6.24 -12.30
N ARG A 46 8.31 -7.48 -12.49
CA ARG A 46 7.42 -7.83 -13.61
C ARG A 46 6.09 -7.10 -13.48
N THR A 47 5.64 -6.50 -14.56
CA THR A 47 4.33 -5.84 -14.62
C THR A 47 3.23 -6.91 -14.59
N PRO A 48 2.27 -6.84 -13.65
CA PRO A 48 1.16 -7.78 -13.59
C PRO A 48 0.29 -7.74 -14.86
N ASP A 49 -0.27 -8.89 -15.22
CA ASP A 49 -1.21 -8.98 -16.34
C ASP A 49 -2.43 -8.07 -16.11
N GLY A 50 -2.87 -7.41 -17.18
CA GLY A 50 -4.00 -6.48 -17.12
C GLY A 50 -3.68 -5.09 -16.54
N VAL A 51 -2.45 -4.84 -16.09
CA VAL A 51 -1.99 -3.50 -15.67
C VAL A 51 -1.20 -2.85 -16.80
N ASP A 52 -1.60 -1.65 -17.21
CA ASP A 52 -0.89 -0.86 -18.21
C ASP A 52 0.38 -0.21 -17.62
N ASP A 53 1.34 0.15 -18.47
CA ASP A 53 2.66 0.63 -18.01
C ASP A 53 2.57 1.94 -17.22
N ARG A 54 1.61 2.83 -17.53
CA ARG A 54 1.46 4.09 -16.78
C ARG A 54 0.98 3.82 -15.36
N THR A 55 0.04 2.90 -15.21
CA THR A 55 -0.43 2.46 -13.89
C THR A 55 0.68 1.73 -13.12
N ALA A 56 1.41 0.83 -13.78
CA ALA A 56 2.51 0.08 -13.16
C ALA A 56 3.64 1.00 -12.66
N ALA A 57 4.01 2.03 -13.44
CA ALA A 57 5.04 3.00 -13.06
C ALA A 57 4.74 3.75 -11.75
N ALA A 58 3.46 3.95 -11.41
CA ALA A 58 3.07 4.61 -10.16
C ALA A 58 3.27 3.71 -8.91
N LEU A 59 3.36 2.39 -9.09
CA LEU A 59 3.41 1.43 -7.99
C LEU A 59 4.74 1.49 -7.22
N ALA A 60 5.86 1.68 -7.93
CA ALA A 60 7.22 1.59 -7.37
C ALA A 60 7.42 2.54 -6.17
N ILE A 61 7.01 3.81 -6.29
CA ILE A 61 7.12 4.75 -5.17
C ILE A 61 5.87 4.72 -4.30
N ALA A 62 4.70 5.00 -4.87
CA ALA A 62 3.51 5.27 -4.08
C ALA A 62 2.94 4.00 -3.42
N GLY A 63 2.91 2.89 -4.16
CA GLY A 63 2.46 1.59 -3.67
C GLY A 63 3.40 1.03 -2.61
N CYS A 64 4.71 0.96 -2.89
CA CYS A 64 5.69 0.45 -1.93
C CYS A 64 5.74 1.29 -0.65
N THR A 65 5.64 2.62 -0.74
CA THR A 65 5.60 3.50 0.44
C THR A 65 4.35 3.23 1.28
N ALA A 66 3.18 3.07 0.65
CA ALA A 66 1.95 2.75 1.37
C ALA A 66 2.02 1.38 2.05
N ALA A 67 2.56 0.38 1.37
CA ALA A 67 2.75 -0.97 1.90
C ALA A 67 3.73 -0.97 3.08
N ALA A 68 4.89 -0.30 2.96
CA ALA A 68 5.86 -0.18 4.02
C ALA A 68 5.30 0.55 5.25
N ALA A 69 4.56 1.65 5.05
CA ALA A 69 3.92 2.38 6.14
C ALA A 69 2.93 1.49 6.91
N LEU A 70 2.09 0.72 6.20
CA LEU A 70 1.14 -0.21 6.85
C LEU A 70 1.83 -1.41 7.52
N ALA A 71 2.98 -1.85 6.99
CA ALA A 71 3.77 -2.90 7.62
C ALA A 71 4.37 -2.43 8.95
N VAL A 72 4.85 -1.17 9.01
CA VAL A 72 5.40 -0.56 10.23
C VAL A 72 4.30 -0.29 11.27
N VAL A 73 3.19 0.31 10.85
CA VAL A 73 2.06 0.60 11.75
C VAL A 73 1.41 -0.69 12.25
N ASN A 74 1.39 -1.72 11.40
CA ASN A 74 0.86 -3.05 11.70
C ASN A 74 -0.51 -3.05 12.43
N PRO A 75 -1.53 -2.35 11.90
CA PRO A 75 -2.80 -2.20 12.61
C PRO A 75 -3.50 -3.55 12.78
N GLY A 76 -3.98 -3.80 13.99
CA GLY A 76 -4.69 -5.01 14.37
C GLY A 76 -6.22 -4.85 14.41
N PRO A 77 -6.95 -5.94 14.69
CA PRO A 77 -8.40 -5.88 14.86
C PRO A 77 -8.81 -4.90 15.97
N GLY A 78 -9.71 -3.97 15.65
CA GLY A 78 -10.18 -2.96 16.60
C GLY A 78 -9.40 -1.64 16.58
N ASP A 79 -8.29 -1.57 15.85
CA ASP A 79 -7.54 -0.33 15.70
C ASP A 79 -8.25 0.65 14.75
N THR A 80 -8.05 1.93 15.01
CA THR A 80 -8.48 3.01 14.10
C THR A 80 -7.26 3.64 13.45
N VAL A 81 -7.21 3.63 12.12
CA VAL A 81 -6.10 4.20 11.36
C VAL A 81 -6.54 5.49 10.67
N LEU A 82 -5.84 6.58 10.92
CA LEU A 82 -6.00 7.85 10.20
C LEU A 82 -5.00 7.91 9.05
N ILE A 83 -5.50 8.07 7.82
CA ILE A 83 -4.70 8.25 6.61
C ILE A 83 -4.85 9.70 6.16
N GLY A 84 -3.84 10.51 6.45
CA GLY A 84 -3.74 11.87 5.91
C GLY A 84 -3.46 11.86 4.40
N GLY A 85 -3.91 12.91 3.69
CA GLY A 85 -3.62 13.04 2.25
C GLY A 85 -4.18 11.90 1.39
N SER A 86 -5.31 11.32 1.77
CA SER A 86 -5.90 10.12 1.15
C SER A 86 -6.26 10.26 -0.34
N GLY A 87 -6.30 11.48 -0.87
CA GLY A 87 -6.47 11.75 -2.31
C GLY A 87 -5.16 11.89 -3.10
N GLY A 88 -4.00 11.84 -2.44
CA GLY A 88 -2.69 11.90 -3.07
C GLY A 88 -2.15 10.52 -3.47
N GLY A 89 -1.02 10.49 -4.19
CA GLY A 89 -0.46 9.26 -4.78
C GLY A 89 -0.29 8.11 -3.78
N VAL A 90 0.35 8.34 -2.63
CA VAL A 90 0.51 7.30 -1.59
C VAL A 90 -0.82 7.02 -0.88
N GLY A 91 -1.59 8.07 -0.58
CA GLY A 91 -2.80 7.98 0.22
C GLY A 91 -3.87 7.07 -0.39
N VAL A 92 -4.04 7.10 -1.72
CA VAL A 92 -5.00 6.24 -2.42
C VAL A 92 -4.64 4.76 -2.30
N PHE A 93 -3.34 4.40 -2.33
CA PHE A 93 -2.89 3.04 -2.10
C PHE A 93 -3.02 2.65 -0.63
N ALA A 94 -2.65 3.54 0.29
CA ALA A 94 -2.75 3.28 1.72
C ALA A 94 -4.19 2.95 2.14
N VAL A 95 -5.19 3.67 1.62
CA VAL A 95 -6.61 3.37 1.87
C VAL A 95 -6.99 1.99 1.33
N GLN A 96 -6.59 1.66 0.11
CA GLN A 96 -6.93 0.37 -0.51
C GLN A 96 -6.26 -0.81 0.21
N LEU A 97 -4.97 -0.69 0.52
CA LEU A 97 -4.23 -1.73 1.23
C LEU A 97 -4.73 -1.91 2.67
N ALA A 98 -5.06 -0.83 3.37
CA ALA A 98 -5.70 -0.93 4.68
C ALA A 98 -7.03 -1.67 4.57
N ARG A 99 -7.84 -1.39 3.55
CA ARG A 99 -9.12 -2.09 3.31
C ARG A 99 -9.00 -3.56 2.98
N LEU A 100 -7.97 -3.96 2.25
CA LEU A 100 -7.75 -5.36 1.91
C LEU A 100 -7.30 -6.16 3.13
N ARG A 101 -6.51 -5.54 4.00
CA ARG A 101 -5.89 -6.21 5.13
C ARG A 101 -6.86 -6.79 6.18
N ALA A 102 -8.13 -6.43 6.36
CA ALA A 102 -9.10 -5.55 5.76
C ALA A 102 -10.11 -6.68 5.99
N SER A 103 -10.49 -7.15 4.83
CA SER A 103 -11.24 -8.37 4.60
C SER A 103 -10.51 -9.65 4.97
N LEU A 104 -9.17 -9.66 5.07
CA LEU A 104 -8.39 -10.90 5.20
C LEU A 104 -8.44 -11.55 6.59
N SER A 105 -8.81 -10.82 7.65
CA SER A 105 -9.13 -11.42 8.95
C SER A 105 -10.64 -11.52 9.12
N SER A 106 -11.14 -12.73 9.39
CA SER A 106 -12.57 -13.01 9.63
C SER A 106 -13.15 -12.14 10.75
N ASP A 107 -12.31 -11.66 11.67
CA ASP A 107 -12.68 -10.78 12.77
C ASP A 107 -12.81 -9.29 12.38
N TRP A 108 -12.21 -8.87 11.26
CA TRP A 108 -12.17 -7.46 10.83
C TRP A 108 -13.22 -7.12 9.76
N ALA A 109 -13.65 -8.10 8.97
CA ALA A 109 -14.60 -7.94 7.86
C ALA A 109 -15.92 -7.19 8.18
N PRO A 110 -16.58 -7.33 9.36
CA PRO A 110 -17.87 -6.68 9.58
C PRO A 110 -17.77 -5.23 10.13
N ARG A 111 -16.57 -4.65 10.28
CA ARG A 111 -16.36 -3.41 11.06
C ARG A 111 -15.75 -2.24 10.29
N PHE A 112 -15.83 -2.21 8.97
CA PHE A 112 -15.20 -1.19 8.14
C PHE A 112 -16.11 0.04 7.89
N ARG A 113 -15.72 1.22 8.39
CA ARG A 113 -16.30 2.50 7.93
C ARG A 113 -15.19 3.47 7.57
N LEU A 114 -15.02 3.72 6.28
CA LEU A 114 -14.23 4.84 5.79
C LEU A 114 -15.00 6.12 6.12
N VAL A 115 -14.47 6.94 7.01
CA VAL A 115 -15.03 8.27 7.28
C VAL A 115 -14.06 9.29 6.71
N LYS A 116 -14.50 10.00 5.67
CA LYS A 116 -13.73 11.08 5.07
C LYS A 116 -13.87 12.33 5.93
N HIS A 117 -12.76 12.83 6.45
CA HIS A 117 -12.66 14.13 7.11
C HIS A 117 -11.77 15.04 6.25
N GLY A 118 -12.39 15.79 5.33
CA GLY A 118 -11.66 16.65 4.39
C GLY A 118 -10.71 15.84 3.49
N PHE A 119 -9.40 16.11 3.57
CA PHE A 119 -8.35 15.39 2.83
C PHE A 119 -7.90 14.08 3.51
N ALA A 120 -8.34 13.82 4.73
CA ALA A 120 -8.01 12.61 5.47
C ALA A 120 -9.13 11.57 5.39
N SER A 121 -8.75 10.31 5.50
CA SER A 121 -9.67 9.18 5.62
C SER A 121 -9.35 8.42 6.91
N THR A 122 -10.34 8.17 7.75
CA THR A 122 -10.19 7.27 8.91
C THR A 122 -10.83 5.92 8.62
N CYS A 123 -10.13 4.85 8.98
CA CYS A 123 -10.67 3.51 9.09
C CYS A 123 -11.00 3.26 10.57
N ARG A 124 -12.28 3.18 10.93
CA ARG A 124 -12.74 2.99 12.32
C ARG A 124 -13.48 1.65 12.47
N PRO A 125 -13.37 0.94 13.61
CA PRO A 125 -14.24 -0.18 13.94
C PRO A 125 -15.70 0.24 14.04
N ALA A 126 -16.63 -0.59 13.57
CA ALA A 126 -18.06 -0.40 13.87
C ALA A 126 -18.26 -0.39 15.39
N ARG A 127 -18.91 0.68 15.90
CA ARG A 127 -19.34 0.74 17.30
C ARG A 127 -20.28 -0.44 17.56
N THR A 128 -19.86 -1.38 18.38
CA THR A 128 -20.84 -2.22 19.10
C THR A 128 -21.54 -1.30 20.08
N SER A 129 -22.81 -1.02 19.86
CA SER A 129 -23.67 -0.42 20.87
C SER A 129 -23.84 -1.43 22.01
N ALA A 130 -22.92 -1.44 22.97
CA ALA A 130 -23.22 -2.01 24.27
C ALA A 130 -24.27 -1.10 24.92
N PRO A 131 -25.43 -1.63 25.35
CA PRO A 131 -26.43 -0.81 26.05
C PRO A 131 -25.80 -0.21 27.32
N PRO A 132 -26.21 1.00 27.72
CA PRO A 132 -25.64 1.65 28.89
C PRO A 132 -25.86 0.76 30.12
N GLN A 133 -24.77 0.34 30.75
CA GLN A 133 -24.84 -0.29 32.06
C GLN A 133 -25.44 0.74 33.01
N ARG A 134 -26.67 0.49 33.47
CA ARG A 134 -27.25 1.22 34.60
C ARG A 134 -26.31 1.05 35.77
N ALA A 135 -25.65 2.14 36.16
CA ALA A 135 -25.02 2.23 37.47
C ALA A 135 -26.11 2.06 38.52
N GLY A 136 -26.26 0.83 39.04
CA GLY A 136 -27.07 0.54 40.21
C GLY A 136 -26.42 1.24 41.39
N GLY A 137 -27.04 2.31 41.87
CA GLY A 137 -26.66 2.95 43.12
C GLY A 137 -26.86 1.99 44.28
N ALA A 138 -25.79 1.66 44.98
CA ALA A 138 -25.85 1.13 46.33
C ALA A 138 -25.69 2.31 47.29
N ARG A 139 -26.81 2.81 47.80
CA ARG A 139 -26.89 3.40 49.15
C ARG A 139 -27.27 2.25 50.08
N GLN A 140 -26.41 1.95 51.05
CA GLN A 140 -26.71 1.80 52.47
C GLN A 140 -25.39 1.52 53.19
#